data_AF-A0A329IQ53-F1
#
_entry.id   AF-A0A329IQ53-F1
#
_cell.length_a   1.000
_cell.length_b   1.000
_cell.length_c   1.000
_cell.angle_alpha   90.00
_cell.angle_beta   90.00
_cell.angle_gamma   90.00
#
_symmetry.space_group_name_H-M   'P 1'
#
loop_
_entity.id
_entity.type
_entity.pdbx_description
1 polymer ?
#
loop_
_entity_poly.entity_id
_entity_poly.type
_entity_poly.pdbx_seq_one_letter_code
_entity_poly.pdbx_strand_id
1 'polypeptide(L)' 'MSEDRERALILALKAVLIAAGRQGLKVDGLTEAAIDELLQHKDYDSAYVPAAINEIEVAADAVG' A
#
# COMPACT_ATOMS: atom_id res chain seq x y z
N MET A 1 12.87 -0.71 -11.45
CA MET A 1 12.72 0.75 -11.25
C MET A 1 14.08 1.34 -10.92
N SER A 2 14.26 2.67 -10.94
CA SER A 2 15.43 3.26 -10.27
C SER A 2 15.24 3.18 -8.75
N GLU A 3 16.33 2.98 -8.01
CA GLU A 3 16.33 2.88 -6.54
C GLU A 3 15.68 4.11 -5.87
N ASP A 4 15.89 5.29 -6.44
CA ASP A 4 15.27 6.53 -5.95
C ASP A 4 13.75 6.54 -6.08
N ARG A 5 13.21 5.96 -7.16
CA ARG A 5 11.76 5.91 -7.38
C ARG A 5 11.10 4.96 -6.39
N GLU A 6 11.74 3.83 -6.09
CA GLU A 6 11.25 2.86 -5.10
C GLU A 6 11.19 3.47 -3.71
N ARG A 7 12.25 4.15 -3.27
CA ARG A 7 12.27 4.88 -1.99
C ARG A 7 11.21 5.97 -1.93
N ALA A 8 11.02 6.72 -3.01
CA ALA A 8 9.99 7.76 -3.08
C ALA A 8 8.57 7.19 -2.96
N LEU A 9 8.30 6.04 -3.59
CA LEU A 9 6.99 5.38 -3.51
C LEU A 9 6.71 4.86 -2.09
N ILE A 10 7.70 4.27 -1.43
CA ILE A 10 7.57 3.82 -0.03
C ILE A 10 7.24 5.00 0.89
N LEU A 11 7.96 6.13 0.76
CA LEU A 11 7.70 7.33 1.56
C LEU A 11 6.30 7.91 1.29
N ALA A 12 5.88 7.94 0.02
CA ALA A 12 4.56 8.41 -0.36
C ALA A 12 3.46 7.54 0.26
N LEU A 13 3.60 6.21 0.18
CA LEU A 13 2.63 5.27 0.73
C LEU A 13 2.50 5.42 2.25
N LYS A 14 3.62 5.48 2.97
CA LYS A 14 3.63 5.72 4.42
C LYS A 14 2.96 7.04 4.79
N ALA A 15 3.25 8.11 4.07
CA ALA A 15 2.65 9.42 4.33
C ALA A 15 1.12 9.40 4.15
N VAL A 16 0.62 8.69 3.12
CA VAL A 16 -0.81 8.51 2.89
C VAL A 16 -1.46 7.71 4.03
N LEU A 17 -0.88 6.59 4.46
CA LEU A 17 -1.43 5.78 5.55
C LEU A 17 -1.45 6.53 6.89
N ILE A 18 -0.40 7.28 7.22
CA ILE A 18 -0.36 8.15 8.40
C ILE A 18 -1.45 9.22 8.32
N ALA A 19 -1.61 9.86 7.16
CA ALA A 19 -2.64 10.88 6.95
C ALA A 19 -4.06 10.30 7.06
N ALA A 20 -4.26 9.06 6.60
CA ALA A 20 -5.52 8.34 6.75
C ALA A 20 -5.83 8.07 8.23
N GLY A 21 -4.86 7.56 8.99
CA GLY A 21 -5.00 7.34 10.44
C GLY A 21 -5.33 8.63 11.20
N ARG A 22 -4.68 9.75 10.86
CA ARG A 22 -4.98 11.08 11.45
C ARG A 22 -6.38 11.58 11.13
N GLN A 23 -6.98 11.13 10.04
CA GLN A 23 -8.37 11.43 9.66
C GLN A 23 -9.37 10.45 10.29
N GLY A 24 -8.93 9.55 11.16
CA GLY A 24 -9.79 8.60 11.87
C GLY A 24 -10.12 7.34 11.07
N LEU A 25 -9.46 7.11 9.93
CA LEU A 25 -9.56 5.84 9.21
C LEU A 25 -8.78 4.76 9.97
N LYS A 26 -9.34 3.55 10.03
CA LYS A 26 -8.61 2.39 10.54
C LYS A 26 -7.64 1.94 9.46
N VAL A 27 -6.34 2.09 9.72
CA VAL A 27 -5.27 1.75 8.75
C VAL A 27 -5.38 0.29 8.32
N ASP A 28 -5.53 -0.64 9.26
CA ASP A 28 -5.68 -2.08 8.97
C ASP A 28 -6.85 -2.36 8.01
N GLY A 29 -8.02 -1.75 8.27
CA GLY A 29 -9.19 -1.92 7.41
C GLY A 29 -9.04 -1.25 6.04
N LEU A 30 -8.29 -0.14 5.98
CA LEU A 30 -7.97 0.53 4.72
C LEU A 30 -7.00 -0.32 3.88
N THR A 31 -6.03 -0.96 4.51
CA THR A 31 -5.03 -1.80 3.84
C THR A 31 -5.64 -3.11 3.36
N GLU A 32 -6.52 -3.73 4.15
CA GLU A 32 -7.33 -4.89 3.71
C GLU A 32 -8.17 -4.53 2.48
N ALA A 33 -8.89 -3.40 2.51
CA ALA A 33 -9.68 -2.94 1.36
C ALA A 33 -8.83 -2.65 0.12
N ALA A 34 -7.62 -2.11 0.29
CA ALA A 34 -6.69 -1.88 -0.82
C ALA A 34 -6.17 -3.20 -1.42
N ILE A 35 -5.92 -4.22 -0.61
CA ILE A 35 -5.53 -5.56 -1.06
C ILE A 35 -6.69 -6.22 -1.83
N ASP A 36 -7.91 -6.13 -1.31
CA ASP A 36 -9.09 -6.65 -2.01
C ASP A 36 -9.27 -5.99 -3.38
N GLU A 37 -9.06 -4.68 -3.48
CA GLU A 37 -9.09 -3.94 -4.74
C GLU A 37 -8.04 -4.49 -5.73
N LEU A 38 -6.80 -4.73 -5.28
CA LEU A 38 -5.75 -5.33 -6.12
C LEU A 38 -6.12 -6.72 -6.65
N LEU A 39 -6.83 -7.52 -5.86
CA LEU A 39 -7.24 -8.87 -6.24
C LEU A 39 -8.45 -8.90 -7.17
N GLN A 40 -9.31 -7.87 -7.14
CA GLN A 40 -10.53 -7.80 -7.94
C GLN A 40 -10.30 -7.26 -9.36
N HIS A 41 -9.27 -6.45 -9.56
CA HIS A 41 -8.95 -5.85 -10.86
C HIS A 41 -8.16 -6.79 -11.76
N LYS A 42 -8.85 -7.38 -12.73
CA LYS A 42 -8.29 -8.31 -13.72
C LYS A 42 -7.29 -7.67 -14.70
N ASP A 43 -7.29 -6.34 -14.78
CA ASP A 43 -6.43 -5.59 -15.68
C ASP A 43 -5.03 -5.34 -15.09
N TYR A 44 -4.84 -5.64 -13.80
CA TYR A 44 -3.51 -5.61 -13.19
C TYR A 44 -2.70 -6.82 -13.65
N ASP A 45 -1.42 -6.56 -13.92
CA ASP A 45 -0.49 -7.63 -14.21
C ASP A 45 -0.32 -8.48 -12.96
N SER A 46 -0.87 -9.69 -13.03
CA SER A 46 -0.83 -10.70 -11.97
C SER A 46 0.58 -11.00 -11.46
N ALA A 47 1.64 -10.73 -12.24
CA ALA A 47 3.01 -10.89 -11.80
C ALA A 47 3.44 -9.85 -10.74
N TYR A 48 2.83 -8.66 -10.75
CA TYR A 48 3.16 -7.56 -9.83
C TYR A 48 2.18 -7.43 -8.65
N VAL A 49 1.00 -8.04 -8.73
CA VAL A 49 -0.02 -7.99 -7.66
C VAL A 49 0.53 -8.48 -6.31
N PRO A 50 1.20 -9.65 -6.20
CA PRO A 50 1.75 -10.09 -4.91
C PRO A 50 2.79 -9.13 -4.33
N ALA A 51 3.63 -8.52 -5.18
CA ALA A 51 4.60 -7.54 -4.75
C ALA A 51 3.93 -6.27 -4.23
N ALA A 52 2.89 -5.78 -4.93
CA ALA A 52 2.12 -4.62 -4.49
C ALA A 52 1.40 -4.85 -3.16
N ILE A 53 0.86 -6.05 -2.94
CA ILE A 53 0.25 -6.44 -1.64
C ILE A 53 1.30 -6.38 -0.53
N ASN A 54 2.47 -7.00 -0.74
CA ASN A 54 3.56 -6.97 0.23
C ASN A 54 4.00 -5.54 0.57
N GLU A 55 4.10 -4.64 -0.42
CA GLU A 55 4.45 -3.23 -0.17
C GLU A 55 3.39 -2.50 0.67
N ILE A 56 2.10 -2.83 0.49
CA ILE A 56 1.01 -2.29 1.32
C ILE A 56 1.16 -2.76 2.78
N GLU A 57 1.36 -4.06 2.98
CA GLU A 57 1.53 -4.66 4.31
C GLU A 57 2.74 -4.08 5.04
N VAL A 58 3.90 -4.02 4.38
CA VAL A 58 5.13 -3.44 4.94
C VAL A 58 4.95 -1.96 5.30
N ALA A 59 4.23 -1.20 4.46
CA ALA A 59 3.96 0.20 4.76
C ALA A 59 2.98 0.37 5.93
N ALA A 60 1.98 -0.51 6.06
CA ALA A 60 1.03 -0.53 7.17
C ALA A 60 1.73 -0.84 8.49
N ASP A 61 2.55 -1.89 8.53
CA ASP A 61 3.35 -2.28 9.69
C ASP A 61 4.29 -1.16 10.14
N ALA A 62 4.82 -0.37 9.19
CA ALA A 62 5.72 0.72 9.50
C ALA A 62 5.04 1.97 10.08
N VAL A 63 3.71 2.05 10.03
CA VAL A 63 2.93 3.19 10.57
C VAL A 63 2.06 2.83 11.78
N GLY A 64 1.98 1.53 12.11
CA GLY A 64 1.30 0.98 13.28
C GLY A 64 2.09 1.09 14.58
#